data_AF-A0A961JN66-F1
#
_entry.id   AF-A0A961JN66-F1
#
_cell.length_a   1.000
_cell.length_b   1.000
_cell.length_c   1.000
_cell.angle_alpha   90.00
_cell.angle_beta   90.00
_cell.angle_gamma   90.00
#
_symmetry.space_group_name_H-M   'P 1'
#
loop_
_entity.id
_entity.type
_entity.pdbx_description
1 polymer ?
#
loop_
_entity_poly.entity_id
_entity_poly.type
_entity_poly.pdbx_seq_one_letter_code
_entity_poly.pdbx_strand_id
1 'polypeptide(L)'
;AIVHCFDPDPGEEVRAFIGREGVVFHDRVPEEADFEGALVAWGASEEGPRDDLLFAASKMHGVLANVADEKAYCDFITPSVVERDPLTIAITTGGAAPVVARILRARVEAMLPAAYGQLAAFLSPYRDRIAEKIKGGTARRRFWENMIEGTIGDA
;
A
#
# COMPACT_ATOMS: atom_id res chain seq x y z
N ALA A 1 -8.89 -9.53 -0.99
CA ALA A 1 -7.85 -10.57 -0.84
C ALA A 1 -7.96 -11.15 0.56
N ILE A 2 -7.68 -12.44 0.75
CA ILE A 2 -7.70 -13.07 2.08
C ILE A 2 -6.28 -12.95 2.67
N VAL A 3 -6.18 -12.63 3.96
CA VAL A 3 -4.93 -12.56 4.71
C VAL A 3 -4.88 -13.75 5.66
N HIS A 4 -3.83 -14.57 5.54
CA HIS A 4 -3.53 -15.62 6.51
C HIS A 4 -2.49 -15.08 7.50
N CYS A 5 -2.82 -15.08 8.79
CA CYS A 5 -1.96 -14.63 9.87
C CYS A 5 -1.56 -15.82 10.74
N PHE A 6 -0.27 -16.01 10.95
CA PHE A 6 0.32 -17.15 11.67
C PHE A 6 1.13 -16.64 12.85
N ASP A 7 0.65 -16.87 14.07
CA ASP A 7 1.40 -16.52 15.28
C ASP A 7 0.86 -17.33 16.48
N PRO A 8 1.68 -18.12 17.19
CA PRO A 8 1.23 -18.83 18.39
C PRO A 8 1.04 -17.93 19.61
N ASP A 9 1.55 -16.69 19.61
CA ASP A 9 1.33 -15.73 20.71
C ASP A 9 1.17 -14.30 20.17
N PRO A 10 0.05 -14.00 19.51
CA PRO A 10 -0.15 -12.70 18.86
C PRO A 10 -0.29 -11.58 19.90
N GLY A 11 0.32 -10.43 19.61
CA GLY A 11 0.08 -9.19 20.36
C GLY A 11 -1.38 -8.73 20.33
N GLU A 12 -1.76 -7.83 21.24
CA GLU A 12 -3.14 -7.34 21.37
C GLU A 12 -3.67 -6.71 20.07
N GLU A 13 -2.82 -5.99 19.35
CA GLU A 13 -3.18 -5.37 18.07
C GLU A 13 -3.59 -6.42 17.03
N VAL A 14 -2.83 -7.52 16.91
CA VAL A 14 -3.15 -8.63 15.99
C VAL A 14 -4.42 -9.35 16.43
N ARG A 15 -4.58 -9.59 17.73
CA ARG A 15 -5.81 -10.20 18.30
C ARG A 15 -7.06 -9.40 17.93
N ALA A 16 -6.98 -8.08 17.84
CA ALA A 16 -8.10 -7.23 17.43
C ALA A 16 -8.57 -7.43 15.98
N PHE A 17 -7.77 -8.09 15.13
CA PHE A 17 -8.14 -8.47 13.77
C PHE A 17 -8.74 -9.88 13.66
N ILE A 18 -8.63 -10.72 14.69
CA ILE A 18 -9.16 -12.09 14.66
C ILE A 18 -10.69 -12.03 14.52
N GLY A 19 -11.21 -12.77 13.53
CA GLY A 19 -12.64 -12.81 13.21
C GLY A 19 -13.11 -11.69 12.28
N ARG A 20 -12.22 -10.77 11.83
CA ARG A 20 -12.55 -9.84 10.75
C ARG A 20 -12.72 -10.59 9.43
N GLU A 21 -13.67 -10.11 8.62
CA GLU A 21 -13.88 -10.64 7.28
C GLU A 21 -12.60 -10.53 6.45
N GLY A 22 -12.22 -11.63 5.78
CA GLY A 22 -11.00 -11.70 4.98
C GLY A 22 -9.71 -11.99 5.76
N VAL A 23 -9.77 -12.21 7.08
CA VAL A 23 -8.61 -12.63 7.90
C VAL A 23 -8.81 -14.05 8.42
N VAL A 24 -7.85 -14.92 8.15
CA VAL A 24 -7.79 -16.29 8.70
C VAL A 24 -6.59 -16.36 9.65
N PHE A 25 -6.87 -16.63 10.92
CA PHE A 25 -5.84 -16.72 11.95
C PHE A 25 -5.46 -18.18 12.24
N HIS A 26 -4.16 -18.45 12.34
CA HIS A 26 -3.57 -19.74 12.65
C HIS A 26 -2.71 -19.61 13.90
N ASP A 27 -3.10 -20.33 14.95
CA ASP A 27 -2.39 -20.41 16.24
C ASP A 27 -1.17 -21.35 16.13
N ARG A 28 -0.25 -21.04 15.22
CA ARG A 28 0.98 -21.77 14.92
C ARG A 28 1.90 -20.94 14.04
N VAL A 29 3.16 -21.35 13.96
CA VAL A 29 4.13 -20.87 12.95
C VAL A 29 3.71 -21.42 11.56
N PRO A 30 3.91 -20.68 10.46
CA PRO A 30 3.63 -21.20 9.12
C PRO A 30 4.61 -22.34 8.78
N GLU A 31 4.16 -23.26 7.95
CA GLU A 31 4.98 -24.29 7.31
C GLU A 31 5.14 -23.96 5.82
N GLU A 32 6.06 -24.63 5.13
CA GLU A 32 6.34 -24.36 3.70
C GLU A 32 5.07 -24.35 2.84
N ALA A 33 4.19 -25.33 3.04
CA ALA A 33 2.95 -25.49 2.26
C ALA A 33 1.97 -24.31 2.42
N ASP A 34 2.05 -23.53 3.51
CA ASP A 34 1.17 -22.37 3.72
C ASP A 34 1.45 -21.21 2.76
N PHE A 35 2.60 -21.23 2.07
CA PHE A 35 2.99 -20.23 1.09
C PHE A 35 2.43 -20.53 -0.31
N GLU A 36 1.88 -21.73 -0.54
CA GLU A 36 1.31 -22.10 -1.83
C GLU A 36 0.12 -21.20 -2.19
N GLY A 37 0.19 -20.55 -3.36
CA GLY A 37 -0.86 -19.66 -3.86
C GLY A 37 -0.89 -18.26 -3.21
N ALA A 38 0.01 -17.97 -2.27
CA ALA A 38 0.18 -16.62 -1.76
C ALA A 38 0.80 -15.70 -2.83
N LEU A 39 0.48 -14.41 -2.78
CA LEU A 39 1.09 -13.40 -3.65
C LEU A 39 2.27 -12.69 -2.96
N VAL A 40 2.10 -12.43 -1.67
CA VAL A 40 3.05 -11.69 -0.85
C VAL A 40 3.06 -12.27 0.56
N ALA A 41 4.24 -12.34 1.18
CA ALA A 41 4.44 -12.73 2.56
C ALA A 41 5.16 -11.61 3.34
N TRP A 42 4.69 -11.33 4.54
CA TRP A 42 5.32 -10.40 5.47
C TRP A 42 5.83 -11.14 6.70
N GLY A 43 7.11 -10.92 7.03
CA GLY A 43 7.72 -11.36 8.28
C GLY A 43 7.81 -10.19 9.25
N ALA A 44 7.34 -10.37 10.48
CA ALA A 44 7.46 -9.40 11.56
C ALA A 44 7.71 -10.11 12.90
N SER A 45 8.37 -11.27 12.84
CA SER A 45 8.57 -12.13 14.01
C SER A 45 9.79 -11.72 14.84
N GLU A 46 10.78 -11.07 14.20
CA GLU A 46 12.10 -10.80 14.77
C GLU A 46 12.82 -12.07 15.28
N GLU A 47 12.38 -13.25 14.82
CA GLU A 47 12.94 -14.55 15.14
C GLU A 47 13.62 -15.13 13.90
N GLY A 48 14.97 -15.15 13.90
CA GLY A 48 15.78 -15.62 12.77
C GLY A 48 15.29 -16.92 12.11
N PRO A 49 15.01 -18.01 12.86
CA PRO A 49 14.52 -19.25 12.27
C PRO A 49 13.16 -19.11 11.54
N ARG A 50 12.26 -18.24 12.03
CA ARG A 50 10.96 -18.01 11.37
C ARG A 50 11.12 -17.15 10.13
N ASP A 51 11.98 -16.15 10.19
CA ASP A 51 12.27 -15.27 9.07
C ASP A 51 13.01 -16.02 7.94
N ASP A 52 13.93 -16.93 8.29
CA ASP A 52 14.61 -17.85 7.36
C ASP A 52 13.61 -18.75 6.65
N LEU A 53 12.70 -19.38 7.40
CA LEU A 53 11.64 -20.24 6.85
C LEU A 53 10.74 -19.44 5.91
N LEU A 54 10.28 -18.26 6.34
CA LEU A 54 9.43 -17.39 5.53
C LEU A 54 10.09 -17.03 4.21
N PHE A 55 11.36 -16.59 4.25
CA PHE A 55 12.08 -16.19 3.06
C PHE A 55 12.32 -17.40 2.12
N ALA A 56 12.77 -18.54 2.66
CA ALA A 56 13.02 -19.74 1.87
C ALA A 56 11.75 -20.31 1.21
N ALA A 57 10.67 -20.44 1.99
CA ALA A 57 9.38 -20.94 1.49
C ALA A 57 8.79 -19.98 0.46
N SER A 58 8.84 -18.66 0.71
CA SER A 58 8.39 -17.66 -0.25
C SER A 58 9.12 -17.79 -1.59
N LYS A 59 10.44 -17.95 -1.57
CA LYS A 59 11.25 -18.16 -2.77
C LYS A 59 10.85 -19.42 -3.52
N MET A 60 10.58 -20.52 -2.81
CA MET A 60 10.22 -21.79 -3.41
C MET A 60 8.88 -21.71 -4.16
N HIS A 61 7.93 -20.95 -3.64
CA HIS A 61 6.59 -20.80 -4.22
C HIS A 61 6.43 -19.57 -5.13
N GLY A 62 7.49 -18.78 -5.35
CA GLY A 62 7.43 -17.56 -6.17
C GLY A 62 6.65 -16.41 -5.53
N VAL A 63 6.55 -16.42 -4.19
CA VAL A 63 5.89 -15.39 -3.38
C VAL A 63 6.87 -14.25 -3.10
N LEU A 64 6.41 -13.01 -3.18
CA LEU A 64 7.24 -11.85 -2.80
C LEU A 64 7.37 -11.78 -1.28
N ALA A 65 8.60 -11.82 -0.76
CA ALA A 65 8.85 -11.71 0.68
C ALA A 65 9.19 -10.27 1.10
N ASN A 66 8.74 -9.85 2.28
CA ASN A 66 9.22 -8.66 2.97
C ASN A 66 9.30 -8.96 4.47
N VAL A 67 10.52 -9.11 4.99
CA VAL A 67 10.77 -9.27 6.43
C VAL A 67 11.15 -7.92 7.02
N ALA A 68 10.44 -7.51 8.07
CA ALA A 68 10.68 -6.28 8.79
C ALA A 68 12.14 -6.22 9.26
N ASP A 69 12.76 -5.06 9.08
CA ASP A 69 14.15 -4.75 9.47
C ASP A 69 15.28 -5.62 8.85
N GLU A 70 14.96 -6.71 8.15
CA GLU A 70 15.91 -7.60 7.48
C GLU A 70 15.94 -7.38 5.95
N LYS A 71 16.72 -6.39 5.52
CA LYS A 71 16.82 -6.01 4.09
C LYS A 71 17.22 -7.16 3.17
N ALA A 72 18.01 -8.11 3.66
CA ALA A 72 18.44 -9.27 2.87
C ALA A 72 17.26 -10.18 2.50
N TYR A 73 16.16 -10.14 3.27
CA TYR A 73 14.98 -10.99 3.12
C TYR A 73 13.79 -10.23 2.51
N CYS A 74 14.07 -9.15 1.76
CA CYS A 74 13.05 -8.30 1.13
C CYS A 74 13.17 -8.29 -0.40
N ASP A 75 12.08 -8.64 -1.08
CA ASP A 75 11.91 -8.52 -2.54
C ASP A 75 11.32 -7.18 -2.96
N PHE A 76 10.69 -6.47 -2.03
CA PHE A 76 10.07 -5.18 -2.25
C PHE A 76 10.16 -4.32 -0.99
N ILE A 77 9.81 -3.04 -1.14
CA ILE A 77 9.85 -2.04 -0.07
C ILE A 77 8.43 -1.56 0.21
N THR A 78 8.05 -1.53 1.47
CA THR A 78 6.82 -0.85 1.93
C THR A 78 7.07 0.67 1.96
N PRO A 79 6.42 1.46 1.09
CA PRO A 79 6.65 2.90 1.04
C PRO A 79 5.95 3.64 2.19
N SER A 80 6.33 4.90 2.41
CA SER A 80 5.51 5.82 3.20
C SER A 80 4.34 6.29 2.33
N VAL A 81 3.10 6.09 2.81
CA VAL A 81 1.88 6.39 2.02
C VAL A 81 1.13 7.58 2.61
N VAL A 82 0.69 8.50 1.74
CA VAL A 82 -0.35 9.50 2.05
C VAL A 82 -1.62 9.09 1.33
N GLU A 83 -2.71 8.97 2.08
CA GLU A 83 -3.98 8.49 1.56
C GLU A 83 -5.07 9.56 1.67
N ARG A 84 -5.76 9.80 0.55
CA ARG A 84 -6.89 10.70 0.36
C ARG A 84 -7.85 10.05 -0.65
N ASP A 85 -8.43 8.91 -0.27
CA ASP A 85 -9.23 8.06 -1.16
C ASP A 85 -10.09 8.86 -2.17
N PRO A 86 -9.99 8.60 -3.50
CA PRO A 86 -9.20 7.57 -4.18
C PRO A 86 -7.77 7.98 -4.58
N LEU A 87 -7.26 9.11 -4.07
CA LEU A 87 -5.89 9.57 -4.30
C LEU A 87 -4.91 8.93 -3.31
N THR A 88 -3.85 8.33 -3.83
CA THR A 88 -2.76 7.75 -3.05
C THR A 88 -1.42 8.29 -3.53
N ILE A 89 -0.57 8.71 -2.59
CA ILE A 89 0.83 9.11 -2.87
C ILE A 89 1.75 8.18 -2.10
N ALA A 90 2.62 7.46 -2.81
CA ALA A 90 3.64 6.60 -2.22
C ALA A 90 5.02 7.27 -2.32
N ILE A 91 5.73 7.36 -1.20
CA ILE A 91 7.04 7.99 -1.06
C ILE A 91 8.04 6.93 -0.62
N THR A 92 9.07 6.71 -1.44
CA THR A 92 10.14 5.74 -1.15
C THR A 92 11.51 6.36 -1.41
N THR A 93 12.50 5.93 -0.63
CA THR A 93 13.92 6.24 -0.85
C THR A 93 14.68 5.00 -1.34
N GLY A 94 13.99 3.97 -1.82
CA GLY A 94 14.62 2.69 -2.16
C GLY A 94 15.28 2.02 -0.94
N GLY A 95 14.80 2.31 0.26
CA GLY A 95 15.36 1.82 1.52
C GLY A 95 16.64 2.54 1.97
N ALA A 96 17.11 3.56 1.23
CA ALA A 96 18.33 4.29 1.55
C ALA A 96 18.16 5.20 2.79
N ALA A 97 16.99 5.82 2.95
CA ALA A 97 16.73 6.75 4.04
C ALA A 97 15.25 6.73 4.46
N PRO A 98 14.81 5.79 5.31
CA PRO A 98 13.43 5.71 5.79
C PRO A 98 12.95 7.00 6.48
N VAL A 99 13.85 7.65 7.22
CA VAL A 99 13.56 8.92 7.91
C VAL A 99 13.19 10.04 6.93
N VAL A 100 13.84 10.10 5.76
CA VAL A 100 13.53 11.10 4.73
C VAL A 100 12.13 10.86 4.16
N ALA A 101 11.79 9.60 3.84
CA ALA A 101 10.45 9.25 3.35
C ALA A 101 9.36 9.65 4.36
N ARG A 102 9.60 9.40 5.66
CA ARG A 102 8.68 9.77 6.75
C ARG A 102 8.48 11.29 6.87
N ILE A 103 9.56 12.08 6.78
CA ILE A 103 9.47 13.56 6.85
C ILE A 103 8.71 14.10 5.63
N LEU A 104 8.98 13.58 4.43
CA LEU A 104 8.30 14.00 3.22
C LEU A 104 6.80 13.62 3.27
N ARG A 105 6.45 12.43 3.75
CA ARG A 105 5.05 12.03 3.99
C ARG A 105 4.31 13.05 4.84
N ALA A 106 4.86 13.43 5.98
CA ALA A 106 4.23 14.39 6.89
C ALA A 106 4.03 15.77 6.23
N ARG A 107 5.00 16.22 5.44
CA ARG A 107 4.89 17.50 4.70
C ARG A 107 3.81 17.44 3.63
N VAL A 108 3.75 16.36 2.86
CA VAL A 108 2.72 16.15 1.84
C VAL A 108 1.33 16.04 2.49
N GLU A 109 1.21 15.32 3.61
CA GLU A 109 -0.05 15.24 4.37
C GLU A 109 -0.56 16.60 4.83
N ALA A 110 0.34 17.45 5.34
CA ALA A 110 -0.03 18.79 5.78
C ALA A 110 -0.40 19.71 4.62
N MET A 111 0.23 19.54 3.46
CA MET A 111 0.01 20.36 2.27
C MET A 111 -1.25 19.94 1.49
N LEU A 112 -1.61 18.65 1.51
CA LEU A 112 -2.67 18.08 0.68
C LEU A 112 -4.02 18.00 1.42
N PRO A 113 -4.98 18.91 1.12
CA PRO A 113 -6.29 18.90 1.77
C PRO A 113 -7.07 17.62 1.48
N ALA A 114 -7.98 17.26 2.39
CA ALA A 114 -8.87 16.11 2.20
C ALA A 114 -9.77 16.25 0.95
N ALA A 115 -10.07 17.47 0.53
CA ALA A 115 -10.91 17.78 -0.62
C ALA A 115 -10.38 17.21 -1.94
N TYR A 116 -9.06 16.99 -2.08
CA TYR A 116 -8.49 16.41 -3.30
C TYR A 116 -8.98 14.99 -3.60
N GLY A 117 -9.24 14.18 -2.56
CA GLY A 117 -9.87 12.88 -2.72
C GLY A 117 -11.31 13.01 -3.25
N GLN A 118 -12.08 13.94 -2.67
CA GLN A 118 -13.46 14.21 -3.10
C GLN A 118 -13.52 14.73 -4.54
N LEU A 119 -12.60 15.63 -4.91
CA LEU A 119 -12.48 16.13 -6.27
C LEU A 119 -12.14 15.00 -7.25
N ALA A 120 -11.17 14.14 -6.92
CA ALA A 120 -10.84 12.99 -7.74
C ALA A 120 -12.03 12.03 -7.92
N ALA A 121 -12.75 11.74 -6.84
CA ALA A 121 -13.96 10.91 -6.88
C ALA A 121 -15.06 11.55 -7.73
N PHE A 122 -15.28 12.86 -7.59
CA PHE A 122 -16.26 13.61 -8.37
C PHE A 122 -15.95 13.63 -9.85
N LEU A 123 -14.67 13.77 -10.23
CA LEU A 123 -14.24 13.90 -11.63
C LEU A 123 -14.17 12.57 -12.36
N SER A 124 -13.89 11.47 -11.66
CA SER A 124 -13.68 10.14 -12.26
C SER A 124 -14.80 9.71 -13.23
N PRO A 125 -16.09 9.82 -12.88
CA PRO A 125 -17.19 9.43 -13.79
C PRO A 125 -17.32 10.29 -15.05
N TYR A 126 -16.76 11.51 -15.07
CA TYR A 126 -16.87 12.42 -16.21
C TYR A 126 -15.74 12.25 -17.22
N ARG A 127 -14.71 11.45 -16.91
CA ARG A 127 -13.51 11.28 -17.73
C ARG A 127 -13.83 10.95 -19.19
N ASP A 128 -14.71 9.97 -19.40
CA ASP A 128 -15.03 9.49 -20.76
C ASP A 128 -15.91 10.50 -21.50
N ARG A 129 -16.87 11.14 -20.81
CA ARG A 129 -17.70 12.21 -21.38
C ARG A 129 -16.86 13.41 -21.83
N ILE A 130 -15.84 13.77 -21.06
CA ILE A 130 -14.89 14.84 -21.41
C ILE A 130 -14.03 14.41 -22.60
N ALA A 131 -13.57 13.16 -22.63
CA ALA A 131 -12.82 12.62 -23.76
C ALA A 131 -13.63 12.58 -25.07
N GLU A 132 -14.93 12.35 -24.96
CA GLU A 132 -15.86 12.41 -26.09
C GLU A 132 -16.05 13.83 -26.61
N LYS A 133 -16.24 14.82 -25.72
CA LYS A 133 -16.53 16.20 -26.13
C LYS A 133 -15.30 17.02 -26.51
N ILE A 134 -14.19 16.85 -25.80
CA ILE A 134 -12.96 17.62 -26.02
C ILE A 134 -11.97 16.75 -26.77
N LYS A 135 -11.85 16.99 -28.08
CA LYS A 135 -10.93 16.24 -28.94
C LYS A 135 -9.50 16.80 -28.82
N GLY A 136 -8.51 15.92 -28.91
CA GLY A 136 -7.09 16.26 -28.81
C GLY A 136 -6.55 16.23 -27.37
N GLY A 137 -5.33 15.71 -27.20
CA GLY A 137 -4.71 15.57 -25.87
C GLY A 137 -4.43 16.91 -25.20
N THR A 138 -3.92 17.89 -25.94
CA THR A 138 -3.57 19.22 -25.40
C THR A 138 -4.80 20.00 -24.92
N ALA A 139 -5.92 19.95 -25.65
CA ALA A 139 -7.15 20.62 -25.24
C ALA A 139 -7.75 19.99 -23.97
N ARG A 140 -7.73 18.66 -23.87
CA ARG A 140 -8.18 17.94 -22.66
C ARG A 140 -7.33 18.26 -21.45
N ARG A 141 -6.00 18.33 -21.61
CA ARG A 141 -5.09 18.68 -20.51
C ARG A 141 -5.39 20.07 -19.96
N ARG A 142 -5.49 21.07 -20.84
CA ARG A 142 -5.82 22.46 -20.44
C ARG A 142 -7.18 22.56 -19.74
N PHE A 143 -8.17 21.79 -20.20
CA PHE A 143 -9.47 21.74 -19.53
C PHE A 143 -9.34 21.24 -18.09
N TRP A 144 -8.59 20.16 -17.87
CA TRP A 144 -8.35 19.62 -16.53
C TRP A 144 -7.55 20.57 -15.65
N GLU A 145 -6.45 21.14 -16.16
CA GLU A 145 -5.63 22.13 -15.46
C GLU A 145 -6.49 23.32 -15.02
N ASN A 146 -7.25 23.94 -15.93
CA ASN A 146 -8.10 25.08 -15.61
C ASN A 146 -9.22 24.75 -14.61
N MET A 147 -9.74 23.51 -14.63
CA MET A 147 -10.79 23.08 -13.71
C MET A 147 -10.25 22.84 -12.30
N ILE A 148 -9.07 22.23 -12.20
CA ILE A 148 -8.44 21.85 -10.92
C ILE A 148 -7.73 23.04 -10.28
N GLU A 149 -7.05 23.88 -11.07
CA GLU A 149 -6.36 25.10 -10.59
C GLU A 149 -7.30 26.32 -10.52
N GLY A 150 -8.56 26.15 -10.92
CA GLY A 150 -9.60 27.17 -10.80
C GLY A 150 -10.30 27.13 -9.44
N THR A 151 -11.34 27.95 -9.28
CA THR A 151 -12.12 28.09 -8.03
C THR A 151 -12.75 26.81 -7.49
N ILE A 152 -12.78 25.73 -8.27
CA ILE A 152 -13.27 24.41 -7.86
C ILE A 152 -12.22 23.65 -7.02
N GLY A 153 -10.92 23.86 -7.25
CA GLY A 153 -9.86 23.23 -6.46
C GLY A 153 -9.46 23.98 -5.19
N ASP A 154 -9.83 25.27 -5.12
CA ASP A 154 -9.62 26.14 -3.94
C ASP A 154 -10.76 26.07 -2.90
N ALA A 155 -11.88 25.42 -3.25
CA ALA A 155 -13.09 25.29 -2.42
C ALA A 155 -13.12 23.95 -1.66
#